data_AF-A0A1H3T2X1-F1
#
_entry.id   AF-A0A1H3T2X1-F1
#
_cell.length_a   1.000
_cell.length_b   1.000
_cell.length_c   1.000
_cell.angle_alpha   90.00
_cell.angle_beta   90.00
_cell.angle_gamma   90.00
#
_symmetry.space_group_name_H-M   'P 1'
#
loop_
_entity.id
_entity.type
_entity.pdbx_description
1 polymer ?
#
loop_
_entity_poly.entity_id
_entity_poly.type
_entity_poly.pdbx_seq_one_letter_code
_entity_poly.pdbx_strand_id
1 'polypeptide(L)'
;VAREGMETAVFFFSSVQSAGGGTVLPLVGFLIGIAISILLGWLLYAGAIKVNLSKFFTVTGVLLVFVAAGVFAYGVHDLQEAGILPGLNTLAFDVSNIIPPTSWYGALLKGIFNFSPQTTVVEAVVWVGYVAIVLPLFLRPHRPVETRTGDAK
;
A
#
# COMPACT_ATOMS: atom_id res chain seq x y z
N VAL A 1 -2.75 8.98 -25.41
CA VAL A 1 -2.68 10.10 -24.45
C VAL A 1 -3.30 11.42 -24.92
N ALA A 2 -2.80 12.11 -25.96
CA ALA A 2 -3.38 13.42 -26.37
C ALA A 2 -4.85 13.33 -26.85
N ARG A 3 -5.20 12.24 -27.53
CA ARG A 3 -6.56 11.95 -27.98
C ARG A 3 -7.52 11.64 -26.83
N GLU A 4 -7.09 10.79 -25.90
CA GLU A 4 -7.86 10.41 -24.70
C GLU A 4 -8.06 11.63 -23.78
N GLY A 5 -7.06 12.51 -23.71
CA GLY A 5 -7.16 13.79 -23.02
C GLY A 5 -8.18 14.74 -23.65
N MET A 6 -8.23 14.83 -24.98
CA MET A 6 -9.24 15.64 -25.68
C MET A 6 -10.65 15.12 -25.47
N GLU A 7 -10.86 13.80 -25.57
CA GLU A 7 -12.18 13.19 -25.35
C GLU A 7 -12.66 13.43 -23.91
N THR A 8 -11.77 13.25 -22.94
CA THR A 8 -12.08 13.51 -21.52
C THR A 8 -12.43 14.99 -21.29
N ALA A 9 -11.67 15.91 -21.89
CA ALA A 9 -11.92 17.34 -21.75
C ALA A 9 -13.27 17.76 -22.36
N VAL A 10 -13.63 17.23 -23.53
CA VAL A 10 -14.89 17.56 -24.21
C VAL A 10 -16.09 16.97 -23.46
N PHE A 11 -16.02 15.71 -23.02
CA PHE A 11 -17.10 15.09 -22.25
C PHE A 11 -17.30 15.79 -20.90
N PHE A 12 -16.22 16.17 -20.22
CA PHE A 12 -16.30 16.92 -18.97
C PHE A 12 -16.85 18.34 -19.18
N PHE A 13 -16.43 19.04 -20.24
CA PHE A 13 -16.98 20.36 -20.57
C PHE A 13 -18.49 20.28 -20.82
N SER A 14 -18.94 19.23 -21.51
CA SER A 14 -20.38 19.00 -21.77
C SER A 14 -21.15 18.71 -20.48
N SER A 15 -20.59 17.95 -19.54
CA SER A 15 -21.25 17.64 -18.26
C SER A 15 -21.32 18.86 -17.33
N VAL A 16 -20.26 19.68 -17.29
CA VAL A 16 -20.22 20.97 -16.58
C VAL A 16 -21.28 21.93 -17.10
N GLN A 17 -21.43 22.03 -18.43
CA GLN A 17 -22.49 22.84 -19.04
C GLN A 17 -23.89 22.33 -18.65
N SER A 18 -24.07 21.01 -18.67
CA SER A 18 -25.35 20.35 -18.37
C SER A 18 -25.76 20.49 -16.90
N ALA A 19 -24.79 20.48 -15.99
CA ALA A 19 -25.01 20.55 -14.55
C ALA A 19 -25.37 21.95 -14.03
N GLY A 20 -25.06 23.01 -14.78
CA GLY A 20 -25.06 24.38 -14.27
C GLY A 20 -26.12 25.33 -14.83
N GLY A 21 -26.79 25.04 -15.95
CA GLY A 21 -27.84 25.91 -16.51
C GLY A 21 -27.48 27.41 -16.59
N GLY A 22 -26.22 27.75 -16.90
CA GLY A 22 -25.73 29.14 -16.92
C GLY A 22 -24.98 29.62 -15.66
N THR A 23 -24.79 28.77 -14.66
CA THR A 23 -24.08 29.10 -13.40
C THR A 23 -22.57 28.84 -13.51
N VAL A 24 -21.75 29.74 -12.95
CA VAL A 24 -20.26 29.68 -12.99
C VAL A 24 -19.67 28.69 -11.96
N LEU A 25 -20.48 28.21 -11.01
CA LEU A 25 -20.04 27.34 -9.90
C LEU A 25 -19.24 26.10 -10.35
N PRO A 26 -19.69 25.33 -11.37
CA PRO A 26 -18.98 24.14 -11.84
C PRO A 26 -17.61 24.45 -12.47
N LEU A 27 -17.49 25.60 -13.15
CA LEU A 27 -16.22 26.06 -13.74
C LEU A 27 -15.21 26.43 -12.64
N VAL A 28 -15.67 27.10 -11.58
CA VAL A 28 -14.80 27.45 -10.44
C VAL A 28 -14.29 26.19 -9.74
N GLY A 29 -15.16 25.20 -9.49
CA GLY A 29 -14.76 23.92 -8.92
C GLY A 29 -13.72 23.19 -9.77
N PHE A 30 -13.87 23.22 -11.09
CA PHE A 30 -12.89 22.64 -12.02
C PHE A 30 -11.52 23.33 -11.94
N LEU A 31 -11.50 24.66 -11.99
CA LEU A 31 -10.24 25.43 -11.88
C LEU A 31 -9.54 25.21 -10.54
N ILE A 32 -10.31 25.13 -9.44
CA ILE A 32 -9.79 24.80 -8.11
C ILE A 32 -9.21 23.38 -8.12
N GLY A 33 -9.90 22.40 -8.70
CA GLY A 33 -9.40 21.02 -8.81
C GLY A 33 -8.08 20.90 -9.58
N ILE A 34 -7.95 21.66 -10.68
CA ILE A 34 -6.68 21.74 -11.42
C ILE A 34 -5.60 22.40 -10.57
N ALA A 35 -5.90 23.53 -9.93
CA ALA A 35 -4.94 24.24 -9.08
C ALA A 35 -4.43 23.35 -7.94
N ILE A 36 -5.33 22.60 -7.29
CA ILE A 36 -4.98 21.62 -6.25
C ILE A 36 -4.13 20.50 -6.85
N SER A 37 -4.47 19.96 -8.02
CA SER A 37 -3.69 18.89 -8.67
C SER A 37 -2.28 19.35 -9.03
N ILE A 38 -2.12 20.56 -9.57
CA ILE A 38 -0.81 21.14 -9.86
C ILE A 38 -0.01 21.34 -8.56
N LEU A 39 -0.64 21.89 -7.52
CA LEU A 39 -0.01 22.11 -6.22
C LEU A 39 0.45 20.78 -5.60
N LEU A 40 -0.41 19.77 -5.58
CA LEU A 40 -0.08 18.43 -5.07
C LEU A 40 1.02 17.77 -5.91
N GLY A 41 0.93 17.84 -7.24
CA GLY A 41 1.97 17.32 -8.13
C GLY A 41 3.32 17.99 -7.89
N TRP A 42 3.33 19.31 -7.71
CA TRP A 42 4.53 20.07 -7.38
C TRP A 42 5.08 19.70 -6.00
N LEU A 43 4.24 19.59 -4.97
CA LEU A 43 4.65 19.17 -3.62
C LEU A 43 5.21 17.75 -3.61
N LEU A 44 4.60 16.82 -4.34
CA LEU A 44 5.09 15.45 -4.48
C LEU A 44 6.44 15.41 -5.20
N TYR A 45 6.61 16.18 -6.28
CA TYR A 45 7.89 16.27 -6.99
C TYR A 45 8.99 16.90 -6.12
N ALA A 46 8.69 18.03 -5.48
CA ALA A 46 9.60 18.72 -4.57
C ALA A 46 9.97 17.85 -3.36
N GLY A 47 9.02 17.03 -2.87
CA GLY A 47 9.25 16.03 -1.83
C GLY A 47 10.13 14.89 -2.31
N ALA A 48 9.80 14.27 -3.45
CA ALA A 48 10.48 13.09 -3.99
C ALA A 48 11.97 13.34 -4.27
N ILE A 49 12.34 14.51 -4.80
CA ILE A 49 13.74 14.85 -5.08
C ILE A 49 14.59 14.91 -3.80
N LYS A 50 13.98 15.24 -2.66
CA LYS A 50 14.68 15.35 -1.37
C LYS A 50 14.78 14.02 -0.63
N VAL A 51 14.12 12.97 -1.11
CA VAL A 51 14.09 11.67 -0.43
C VAL A 51 15.37 10.89 -0.73
N ASN A 52 16.01 10.40 0.34
CA ASN A 52 17.10 9.45 0.18
C ASN A 52 16.54 8.11 -0.33
N LEU A 53 16.89 7.76 -1.56
CA LEU A 53 16.36 6.59 -2.24
C LEU A 53 16.68 5.27 -1.50
N SER A 54 17.86 5.17 -0.88
CA SER A 54 18.25 4.01 -0.08
C SER A 54 17.37 3.87 1.17
N LYS A 55 17.09 4.97 1.89
CA LYS A 55 16.17 4.95 3.03
C LYS A 55 14.74 4.63 2.59
N PHE A 56 14.30 5.20 1.46
CA PHE A 56 12.97 4.96 0.92
C PHE A 56 12.72 3.49 0.59
N PHE A 57 13.63 2.86 -0.16
CA PHE A 57 13.52 1.43 -0.48
C PHE A 57 13.65 0.53 0.75
N THR A 58 14.49 0.91 1.72
CA THR A 58 14.58 0.14 2.97
C THR A 58 13.26 0.20 3.74
N VAL A 59 12.68 1.39 3.93
CA VAL A 59 11.42 1.56 4.69
C VAL A 59 10.24 0.90 3.98
N THR A 60 10.09 1.15 2.68
CA THR A 60 9.02 0.52 1.88
C THR A 60 9.20 -0.99 1.79
N GLY A 61 10.43 -1.49 1.66
CA GLY A 61 10.73 -2.92 1.69
C GLY A 61 10.41 -3.57 3.02
N VAL A 62 10.73 -2.93 4.16
CA VAL A 62 10.32 -3.40 5.48
C VAL A 62 8.80 -3.50 5.58
N LEU A 63 8.06 -2.47 5.14
CA LEU A 63 6.60 -2.52 5.09
C LEU A 63 6.09 -3.67 4.22
N LEU A 64 6.70 -3.90 3.05
CA LEU A 64 6.35 -5.01 2.17
C LEU A 64 6.59 -6.38 2.81
N VAL A 65 7.60 -6.54 3.66
CA VAL A 65 7.81 -7.79 4.43
C VAL A 65 6.62 -8.06 5.36
N PHE A 66 6.09 -7.04 6.05
CA PHE A 66 4.91 -7.18 6.91
C PHE A 66 3.65 -7.49 6.11
N VAL A 67 3.45 -6.83 4.96
CA VAL A 67 2.33 -7.11 4.04
C VAL A 67 2.41 -8.56 3.53
N ALA A 68 3.59 -9.00 3.12
CA ALA A 68 3.81 -10.37 2.65
C ALA A 68 3.55 -11.40 3.75
N ALA A 69 3.95 -11.12 4.99
CA ALA A 69 3.64 -11.97 6.14
C ALA A 69 2.13 -12.12 6.36
N GLY A 70 1.37 -11.02 6.21
CA GLY A 70 -0.09 -11.03 6.31
C GLY A 70 -0.75 -11.86 5.21
N VAL A 71 -0.34 -11.67 3.95
CA VAL A 71 -0.83 -12.47 2.82
C VAL A 71 -0.51 -13.96 3.01
N PHE A 72 0.68 -14.28 3.55
CA PHE A 72 1.07 -15.66 3.82
C PHE A 72 0.22 -16.29 4.95
N ALA A 73 -0.01 -15.58 6.05
CA ALA A 73 -0.89 -16.04 7.12
C ALA A 73 -2.32 -16.27 6.62
N TYR A 74 -2.86 -15.36 5.79
CA TYR A 74 -4.16 -15.52 5.17
C TYR A 74 -4.23 -16.76 4.26
N GLY A 75 -3.18 -17.04 3.48
CA GLY A 75 -3.08 -18.28 2.72
C GLY A 75 -3.14 -19.52 3.63
N VAL A 76 -2.48 -19.49 4.79
CA VAL A 76 -2.54 -20.58 5.77
C VAL A 76 -3.93 -20.73 6.38
N HIS A 77 -4.63 -19.63 6.63
CA HIS A 77 -6.03 -19.64 7.06
C HIS A 77 -6.92 -20.35 6.04
N ASP A 78 -6.74 -20.07 4.75
CA ASP A 78 -7.47 -20.72 3.65
C ASP A 78 -7.22 -22.25 3.62
N LEU A 79 -5.98 -22.69 3.93
CA LEU A 79 -5.66 -24.11 4.13
C LEU A 79 -6.35 -24.72 5.36
N GLN A 80 -6.55 -23.95 6.43
CA GLN A 80 -7.32 -24.40 7.59
C GLN A 80 -8.81 -24.52 7.25
N GLU A 81 -9.36 -23.57 6.49
CA GLU A 81 -10.75 -23.62 6.00
C GLU A 81 -10.98 -24.83 5.09
N ALA A 82 -10.01 -25.17 4.25
CA ALA A 82 -10.03 -26.36 3.41
C ALA A 82 -9.88 -27.68 4.19
N GLY A 83 -9.66 -27.63 5.51
CA GLY A 83 -9.49 -28.81 6.37
C GLY A 83 -8.13 -29.51 6.24
N ILE A 84 -7.16 -28.90 5.54
CA ILE A 84 -5.81 -29.44 5.39
C ILE A 84 -5.02 -29.26 6.70
N LEU A 85 -5.24 -28.14 7.39
CA LEU A 85 -4.58 -27.79 8.64
C LEU A 85 -5.57 -27.68 9.81
N PRO A 86 -5.27 -28.24 10.99
CA PRO A 86 -6.12 -28.09 12.17
C PRO A 86 -5.98 -26.69 12.81
N GLY A 87 -6.86 -26.35 13.75
CA GLY A 87 -6.73 -25.16 14.59
C GLY A 87 -7.55 -23.93 14.15
N LEU A 88 -8.50 -24.10 13.23
CA LEU A 88 -9.38 -23.02 12.76
C LEU A 88 -10.18 -22.34 13.88
N ASN A 89 -10.54 -23.07 14.94
CA ASN A 89 -11.25 -22.55 16.11
C ASN A 89 -10.31 -22.16 17.27
N THR A 90 -9.00 -22.33 17.11
CA THR A 90 -8.01 -22.02 18.17
C THR A 90 -7.44 -20.62 17.92
N LEU A 91 -8.14 -19.62 18.45
CA LEU A 91 -7.77 -18.22 18.33
C LEU A 91 -6.55 -17.90 19.21
N ALA A 92 -5.56 -17.19 18.64
CA ALA A 92 -4.46 -16.61 19.41
C ALA A 92 -4.91 -15.33 20.12
N PHE A 93 -5.67 -14.49 19.42
CA PHE A 93 -6.26 -13.28 19.95
C PHE A 93 -7.52 -12.94 19.16
N ASP A 94 -8.49 -12.37 19.89
CA ASP A 94 -9.69 -11.76 19.32
C ASP A 94 -9.73 -10.30 19.78
N VAL A 95 -9.40 -9.40 18.85
CA VAL A 95 -9.43 -7.95 19.10
C VAL A 95 -10.62 -7.27 18.40
N SER A 96 -11.62 -8.05 17.98
CA SER A 96 -12.79 -7.54 17.24
C SER A 96 -13.59 -6.50 18.02
N ASN A 97 -13.51 -6.53 19.36
CA ASN A 97 -14.13 -5.54 20.24
C ASN A 97 -13.46 -4.15 20.17
N ILE A 98 -12.16 -4.10 19.83
CA ILE A 98 -11.38 -2.85 19.75
C ILE A 98 -11.23 -2.41 18.29
N ILE A 99 -11.11 -3.38 17.37
CA ILE A 99 -10.99 -3.17 15.94
C ILE A 99 -12.15 -3.89 15.24
N PRO A 100 -13.34 -3.27 15.18
CA PRO A 100 -14.46 -3.85 14.46
C PRO A 100 -14.10 -4.01 12.97
N PRO A 101 -14.31 -5.18 12.36
CA PRO A 101 -14.05 -5.39 10.92
C PRO A 101 -14.84 -4.44 10.01
N THR A 102 -15.98 -3.93 10.50
CA THR A 102 -16.85 -2.98 9.80
C THR A 102 -16.38 -1.53 9.88
N SER A 103 -15.36 -1.24 10.69
CA SER A 103 -14.80 0.11 10.80
C SER A 103 -13.92 0.45 9.59
N TRP A 104 -13.85 1.73 9.23
CA TRP A 104 -13.04 2.19 8.09
C TRP A 104 -11.55 1.88 8.28
N TYR A 105 -11.03 1.95 9.50
CA TYR A 105 -9.65 1.62 9.82
C TYR A 105 -9.40 0.11 9.84
N GLY A 106 -10.38 -0.69 10.29
CA GLY A 106 -10.35 -2.15 10.16
C GLY A 106 -10.29 -2.59 8.70
N ALA A 107 -11.10 -1.97 7.83
CA ALA A 107 -11.06 -2.22 6.39
C ALA A 107 -9.71 -1.84 5.76
N LEU A 108 -9.09 -0.74 6.18
CA LEU A 108 -7.74 -0.37 5.73
C LEU A 108 -6.68 -1.36 6.20
N LEU A 109 -6.71 -1.77 7.47
CA LEU A 109 -5.74 -2.74 8.00
C LEU A 109 -5.87 -4.10 7.31
N LYS A 110 -7.11 -4.55 7.09
CA LYS A 110 -7.38 -5.78 6.33
C LYS A 110 -6.94 -5.62 4.87
N GLY A 111 -7.20 -4.49 4.24
CA GLY A 111 -6.81 -4.23 2.85
C GLY A 111 -5.31 -4.14 2.62
N ILE A 112 -4.57 -3.52 3.54
CA ILE A 112 -3.13 -3.26 3.38
C ILE A 112 -2.31 -4.45 3.89
N PHE A 113 -2.63 -4.97 5.07
CA PHE A 113 -1.81 -5.97 5.76
C PHE A 113 -2.45 -7.36 5.82
N ASN A 114 -3.63 -7.57 5.21
CA ASN A 114 -4.42 -8.79 5.37
C ASN A 114 -4.65 -9.14 6.86
N PHE A 115 -4.79 -8.11 7.69
CA PHE A 115 -5.00 -8.28 9.13
C PHE A 115 -6.44 -8.75 9.42
N SER A 116 -6.56 -9.82 10.22
CA SER A 116 -7.84 -10.32 10.73
C SER A 116 -7.95 -10.08 12.25
N PRO A 117 -8.99 -9.40 12.74
CA PRO A 117 -9.20 -9.22 14.18
C PRO A 117 -9.36 -10.54 14.97
N GLN A 118 -9.81 -11.60 14.29
CA GLN A 118 -9.82 -12.97 14.80
C GLN A 118 -8.69 -13.74 14.09
N THR A 119 -7.56 -13.91 14.76
CA THR A 119 -6.38 -14.59 14.20
C THR A 119 -6.17 -15.92 14.93
N THR A 120 -5.99 -17.02 14.20
CA THR A 120 -5.67 -18.33 14.81
C THR A 120 -4.23 -18.39 15.32
N VAL A 121 -3.94 -19.34 16.22
CA VAL A 121 -2.56 -19.60 16.71
C VAL A 121 -1.61 -19.93 15.56
N VAL A 122 -2.06 -20.71 14.58
CA VAL A 122 -1.23 -21.09 13.44
C VAL A 122 -0.89 -19.88 12.59
N GLU A 123 -1.89 -19.05 12.25
CA GLU A 123 -1.66 -17.80 11.52
C GLU A 123 -0.68 -16.87 12.24
N ALA A 124 -0.85 -16.68 13.55
CA ALA A 124 0.03 -15.82 14.34
C ALA A 124 1.47 -16.35 14.37
N VAL A 125 1.65 -17.66 14.57
CA VAL A 125 2.99 -18.29 14.57
C VAL A 125 3.65 -18.18 13.20
N VAL A 126 2.90 -18.44 12.13
CA VAL A 126 3.39 -18.34 10.75
C VAL A 126 3.79 -16.90 10.42
N TRP A 127 2.97 -15.92 10.78
CA TRP A 127 3.26 -14.51 10.58
C TRP A 127 4.53 -14.11 11.33
N VAL A 128 4.63 -14.44 12.63
CA VAL A 128 5.80 -14.11 13.46
C VAL A 128 7.04 -14.80 12.91
N GLY A 129 6.94 -16.09 12.54
CA GLY A 129 8.04 -16.85 11.96
C GLY A 129 8.54 -16.24 10.65
N TYR A 130 7.62 -15.85 9.76
CA TYR A 130 7.97 -15.20 8.50
C TYR A 130 8.72 -13.88 8.76
N VAL A 131 8.17 -12.99 9.60
CA VAL A 131 8.81 -11.71 9.91
C VAL A 131 10.16 -11.92 10.58
N ALA A 132 10.25 -12.83 11.57
CA ALA A 132 11.48 -13.10 12.30
C ALA A 132 12.61 -13.65 11.41
N ILE A 133 12.30 -14.32 10.31
CA ILE A 133 13.28 -14.85 9.36
C ILE A 133 13.59 -13.83 8.26
N VAL A 134 12.56 -13.29 7.61
CA VAL A 134 12.70 -12.48 6.40
C VAL A 134 13.19 -11.07 6.73
N LEU A 135 12.72 -10.46 7.82
CA LEU A 135 13.11 -9.09 8.17
C LEU A 135 14.61 -8.95 8.46
N PRO A 136 15.25 -9.83 9.28
CA PRO A 136 16.70 -9.77 9.47
C PRO A 136 17.48 -10.07 8.20
N LEU A 137 17.01 -10.99 7.35
CA LEU A 137 17.64 -11.29 6.07
C LEU A 137 17.58 -10.08 5.12
N PHE A 138 16.44 -9.39 5.07
CA PHE A 138 16.24 -8.19 4.26
C PHE A 138 17.14 -7.03 4.73
N LEU A 139 17.32 -6.86 6.04
CA LEU A 139 18.14 -5.79 6.61
C LEU A 139 19.65 -6.08 6.62
N ARG A 140 20.11 -7.25 6.13
CA ARG A 140 21.53 -7.57 6.08
C ARG A 140 22.29 -6.62 5.13
N PRO A 141 23.40 -6.01 5.58
CA PRO A 141 24.21 -5.14 4.73
C PRO A 141 24.73 -5.88 3.49
N HIS A 142 24.50 -5.33 2.30
CA HIS A 142 25.14 -5.82 1.09
C HIS A 142 26.55 -5.24 1.02
N ARG A 143 27.56 -6.11 0.86
CA ARG A 143 28.95 -5.68 0.70
C ARG A 143 29.08 -4.92 -0.63
N PRO A 144 29.67 -3.72 -0.65
CA PRO A 144 29.99 -3.05 -1.90
C PRO A 144 30.90 -3.95 -2.74
N VAL A 145 30.53 -4.15 -4.00
CA VAL A 145 31.43 -4.79 -4.98
C VAL A 145 32.59 -3.82 -5.17
N GLU A 146 33.75 -4.19 -4.68
CA GLU A 146 34.97 -3.42 -4.88
C GLU A 146 35.32 -3.52 -6.37
N THR A 147 34.99 -2.48 -7.13
CA THR A 147 35.44 -2.36 -8.51
C THR A 147 36.95 -2.24 -8.44
N ARG A 148 37.66 -3.37 -8.65
CA ARG A 148 39.11 -3.37 -8.81
C ARG A 148 39.42 -2.58 -10.08
N THR A 149 39.65 -1.29 -9.94
CA THR A 149 40.35 -0.50 -10.96
C THR A 149 41.73 -1.11 -11.07
N GLY A 150 41.92 -1.95 -12.09
CA GLY A 150 43.20 -2.55 -12.37
C GLY A 150 44.23 -1.45 -12.59
N ASP A 151 45.31 -1.49 -11.81
CA ASP A 151 46.53 -0.76 -12.08
C ASP A 151 47.01 -1.10 -13.49
N ALA A 152 46.76 -0.21 -14.44
CA ALA A 152 47.45 -0.19 -15.71
C ALA A 152 48.88 0.33 -15.42
N LYS A 153 49.83 -0.61 -15.37
CA LYS A 153 51.27 -0.31 -15.44
C LYS A 153 51.66 0.17 -16.83
#